data_AF-D0LQH0-F1
#
_entry.id   AF-D0LQH0-F1
#
_cell.length_a   1.000
_cell.length_b   1.000
_cell.length_c   1.000
_cell.angle_alpha   90.00
_cell.angle_beta   90.00
_cell.angle_gamma   90.00
#
_symmetry.space_group_name_H-M   'P 1'
#
loop_
_entity.id
_entity.type
_entity.pdbx_description
1 polymer ?
#
loop_
_entity_poly.entity_id
_entity_poly.type
_entity_poly.pdbx_seq_one_letter_code
_entity_poly.pdbx_strand_id
1 'polypeptide(L)'
;MKKGIFEHKISVAKIDAHREQLARRIRGARRRLGLISVLIIGFMLGMMPVLAAQSSDEFLVVGVIVGAVGVFLFGFYFLDRRRRQRDIARRRVEPLRQILGSLRDELLPTRKLELRYDLRDPDDREKMTWTETSDFGHAKIRYYDAWLRIQGVLADGTRFRIRMANELKTKKGRVLHEKRWLNLKVGPPESRYSIDQAAEHFHLLVSAFDNEAALHASPVVLQIAIDQLRGAIVIKARREDMDFPPEAVLGLLRGTVNFVIEHGNEPAEGEERMGFF
;
A
#
# COMPACT_ATOMS: atom_id res chain seq x y z
N MET A 1 -2.72 2.61 20.60
CA MET A 1 -2.58 2.75 19.13
C MET A 1 -1.10 2.74 18.77
N LYS A 2 -0.66 1.86 17.87
CA LYS A 2 0.71 1.91 17.32
C LYS A 2 0.83 3.08 16.36
N LYS A 3 1.88 3.88 16.49
CA LYS A 3 2.09 5.10 15.70
C LYS A 3 2.23 4.74 14.21
N GLY A 4 1.36 5.29 13.35
CA GLY A 4 1.44 5.11 11.89
C GLY A 4 0.57 4.00 11.28
N ILE A 5 -0.08 3.17 12.10
CA ILE A 5 -1.13 2.25 11.66
C ILE A 5 -2.49 2.92 11.85
N PHE A 6 -3.32 2.88 10.81
CA PHE A 6 -4.65 3.48 10.80
C PHE A 6 -5.68 2.41 10.46
N GLU A 7 -6.77 2.38 11.23
CA GLU A 7 -7.89 1.48 11.03
C GLU A 7 -9.19 2.27 11.19
N HIS A 8 -10.02 2.24 10.16
CA HIS A 8 -11.18 3.08 10.03
C HIS A 8 -12.36 2.28 9.45
N LYS A 9 -13.55 2.48 10.03
CA LYS A 9 -14.82 2.09 9.42
C LYS A 9 -15.47 3.34 8.86
N ILE A 10 -15.33 3.57 7.57
CA ILE A 10 -15.69 4.82 6.88
C ILE A 10 -17.02 4.61 6.18
N SER A 11 -18.01 5.49 6.37
CA SER A 11 -19.19 5.48 5.50
C SER A 11 -18.83 6.10 4.15
N VAL A 12 -19.51 5.70 3.07
CA VAL A 12 -19.24 6.19 1.71
C VAL A 12 -19.21 7.73 1.65
N ALA A 13 -20.16 8.40 2.31
CA ALA A 13 -20.23 9.87 2.40
C ALA A 13 -18.99 10.54 3.04
N LYS A 14 -18.19 9.82 3.82
CA LYS A 14 -16.99 10.34 4.49
C LYS A 14 -15.69 10.02 3.75
N ILE A 15 -15.75 9.33 2.61
CA ILE A 15 -14.56 8.96 1.82
C ILE A 15 -13.81 10.21 1.36
N ASP A 16 -14.51 11.23 0.86
CA ASP A 16 -13.86 12.48 0.41
C ASP A 16 -13.20 13.23 1.55
N ALA A 17 -13.88 13.35 2.69
CA ALA A 17 -13.30 13.96 3.89
C ALA A 17 -12.03 13.22 4.32
N HIS A 18 -12.00 11.89 4.20
CA HIS A 18 -10.82 11.09 4.50
C HIS A 18 -9.69 11.27 3.47
N ARG A 19 -10.02 11.34 2.17
CA ARG A 19 -9.08 11.66 1.08
C ARG A 19 -8.44 13.04 1.30
N GLU A 20 -9.23 14.03 1.67
CA GLU A 20 -8.74 15.35 2.04
C GLU A 20 -7.86 15.32 3.29
N GLN A 21 -8.25 14.56 4.31
CA GLN A 21 -7.46 14.43 5.53
C GLN A 21 -6.07 13.83 5.23
N LEU A 22 -6.00 12.82 4.35
CA LEU A 22 -4.75 12.24 3.87
C LEU A 22 -3.90 13.29 3.12
N ALA A 23 -4.51 14.06 2.22
CA ALA A 23 -3.82 15.13 1.49
C ALA A 23 -3.33 16.26 2.41
N ARG A 24 -4.11 16.63 3.43
CA ARG A 24 -3.73 17.63 4.44
C ARG A 24 -2.56 17.15 5.29
N ARG A 25 -2.52 15.86 5.67
CA ARG A 25 -1.40 15.29 6.45
C ARG A 25 -0.09 15.34 5.67
N ILE A 26 -0.11 15.02 4.37
CA ILE A 26 1.07 15.15 3.51
C ILE A 26 1.56 16.60 3.45
N ARG A 27 0.64 17.55 3.22
CA ARG A 27 0.97 18.98 3.15
C ARG A 27 1.49 19.53 4.48
N GLY A 28 0.87 19.13 5.60
CA GLY A 28 1.26 19.57 6.94
C GLY A 28 2.63 19.07 7.37
N ALA A 29 2.95 17.80 7.10
CA ALA A 29 4.28 17.25 7.34
C ALA A 29 5.36 18.00 6.56
N ARG A 30 5.08 18.36 5.29
CA ARG A 30 6.00 19.12 4.44
C ARG A 30 6.31 20.52 4.98
N ARG A 31 5.32 21.22 5.54
CA ARG A 31 5.48 22.58 6.11
C ARG A 31 6.29 22.58 7.40
N ARG A 32 5.98 21.68 8.34
CA ARG A 32 6.68 21.59 9.63
C ARG A 32 8.17 21.32 9.45
N LEU A 33 8.50 20.42 8.51
CA LEU A 33 9.90 20.13 8.20
C LEU A 33 10.63 21.35 7.61
N GLY A 34 9.99 22.11 6.71
CA GLY A 34 10.57 23.34 6.17
C GLY A 34 10.86 24.40 7.25
N LEU A 35 9.93 24.59 8.18
CA LEU A 35 10.10 25.55 9.29
C LEU A 35 11.26 25.15 10.20
N ILE A 36 11.38 23.87 10.57
CA ILE A 36 12.49 23.39 11.41
C ILE A 36 13.84 23.64 10.73
N SER A 37 13.96 23.37 9.42
CA SER A 37 15.21 23.65 8.71
C SER A 37 15.56 25.14 8.68
N VAL A 38 14.58 26.02 8.51
CA VAL A 38 14.80 27.49 8.52
C VAL A 38 15.23 27.96 9.91
N LEU A 39 14.60 27.46 10.98
CA LEU A 39 14.96 27.80 12.36
C LEU A 39 16.39 27.37 12.71
N ILE A 40 16.81 26.18 12.27
CA ILE A 40 18.17 25.68 12.53
C ILE A 40 19.21 26.50 11.76
N ILE A 41 18.95 26.80 10.48
CA ILE A 41 19.85 27.64 9.68
C ILE A 41 19.94 29.05 10.29
N GLY A 42 18.80 29.64 10.68
CA GLY A 42 18.76 30.94 11.32
C GLY A 42 19.50 30.97 12.65
N PHE A 43 19.34 29.94 13.48
CA PHE A 43 20.07 29.79 14.75
C PHE A 43 21.58 29.67 14.53
N MET A 44 22.01 28.85 13.56
CA MET A 44 23.43 28.69 13.22
C MET A 44 24.05 30.01 12.72
N LEU A 45 23.36 30.72 11.82
CA LEU A 45 23.83 32.02 11.32
C LEU A 45 23.86 33.09 12.41
N GLY A 46 22.88 33.09 13.32
CA GLY A 46 22.82 34.03 14.44
C GLY A 46 23.87 33.79 15.54
N MET A 47 24.37 32.56 15.67
CA MET A 47 25.41 32.22 16.64
C MET A 47 26.84 32.56 16.18
N MET A 48 27.07 32.67 14.86
CA MET A 48 28.39 32.97 14.29
C MET A 48 29.03 34.28 14.83
N PRO A 49 28.32 35.42 14.93
CA PRO A 49 28.90 36.67 15.43
C PRO A 49 29.28 36.61 16.91
N VAL A 50 28.48 35.88 17.71
CA VAL A 50 28.71 35.72 19.16
C VAL A 50 29.97 34.90 19.41
N LEU A 51 30.15 33.83 18.65
CA LEU A 51 31.36 33.00 18.72
C LEU A 51 32.59 33.76 18.22
N ALA A 52 32.45 34.55 17.14
CA ALA A 52 33.53 35.35 16.59
C ALA A 52 34.03 36.44 17.56
N ALA A 53 33.17 36.95 18.45
CA ALA A 53 33.53 37.98 19.41
C ALA A 53 34.31 37.47 20.64
N GLN A 54 34.34 36.15 20.91
CA GLN A 54 34.88 35.59 22.16
C GLN A 54 36.07 34.63 21.99
N SER A 55 36.41 34.23 20.77
CA SER A 55 37.44 33.21 20.52
C SER A 55 38.74 33.79 19.95
N SER A 56 39.89 33.25 20.34
CA SER A 56 41.12 33.44 19.57
C SER A 56 40.99 32.83 18.17
N ASP A 57 41.74 33.35 17.19
CA ASP A 57 41.60 33.01 15.77
C ASP A 57 41.61 31.49 15.48
N GLU A 58 42.35 30.69 16.26
CA GLU A 58 42.42 29.23 16.11
C GLU A 58 41.11 28.51 16.50
N PHE A 59 40.44 28.97 17.56
CA PHE A 59 39.16 28.41 18.00
C PHE A 59 38.02 28.75 17.03
N LEU A 60 38.11 29.90 16.36
CA LEU A 60 37.16 30.32 15.34
C LEU A 60 37.18 29.36 14.15
N VAL A 61 38.36 29.00 13.65
CA VAL A 61 38.52 28.08 12.51
C VAL A 61 37.97 26.69 12.84
N VAL A 62 38.31 26.14 14.01
CA VAL A 62 37.80 24.82 14.45
C VAL A 62 36.28 24.85 14.63
N GLY A 63 35.75 25.91 15.24
CA GLY A 63 34.31 26.08 15.43
C GLY A 63 33.53 26.14 14.12
N VAL A 64 34.06 26.86 13.12
CA VAL A 64 33.46 26.93 11.77
C VAL A 64 33.46 25.56 11.10
N ILE A 65 34.56 24.80 11.16
CA ILE A 65 34.65 23.46 10.55
C ILE A 65 33.67 22.49 11.22
N VAL A 66 33.65 22.43 12.56
CA VAL A 66 32.72 21.54 13.30
C VAL A 66 31.26 21.94 13.04
N GLY A 67 30.97 23.24 13.02
CA GLY A 67 29.64 23.77 12.67
C GLY A 67 29.22 23.37 11.26
N ALA A 68 30.11 23.54 10.28
CA ALA A 68 29.86 23.16 8.89
C ALA A 68 29.60 21.65 8.74
N VAL A 69 30.42 20.81 9.38
CA VAL A 69 30.22 19.35 9.38
C VAL A 69 28.90 18.98 10.06
N GLY A 70 28.56 19.60 11.19
CA GLY A 70 27.30 19.39 11.89
C GLY A 70 26.08 19.75 11.02
N VAL A 71 26.11 20.92 10.39
CA VAL A 71 25.06 21.34 9.44
C VAL A 71 24.97 20.40 8.25
N PHE A 72 26.10 19.96 7.71
CA PHE A 72 26.13 19.02 6.59
C PHE A 72 25.51 17.67 6.95
N LEU A 73 25.93 17.05 8.07
CA LEU A 73 25.39 15.78 8.53
C LEU A 73 23.91 15.88 8.89
N PHE A 74 23.52 16.96 9.58
CA PHE A 74 22.12 17.20 9.94
C PHE A 74 21.26 17.43 8.70
N GLY A 75 21.74 18.24 7.75
CA GLY A 75 21.12 18.48 6.46
C GLY A 75 20.94 17.18 5.68
N PHE A 76 21.98 16.33 5.63
CA PHE A 76 21.92 15.03 4.98
C PHE A 76 20.88 14.10 5.62
N TYR A 77 20.89 13.96 6.95
CA TYR A 77 19.90 13.18 7.69
C TYR A 77 18.46 13.65 7.39
N PHE A 78 18.25 14.97 7.37
CA PHE A 78 16.94 15.54 7.12
C PHE A 78 16.48 15.37 5.67
N LEU A 79 17.41 15.52 4.71
CA LEU A 79 17.15 15.27 3.30
C LEU A 79 16.79 13.81 3.05
N ASP A 80 17.50 12.85 3.65
CA ASP A 80 17.18 11.43 3.55
C ASP A 80 15.79 11.13 4.11
N ARG A 81 15.51 11.62 5.34
CA ARG A 81 14.20 11.47 5.96
C ARG A 81 13.07 12.07 5.11
N ARG A 82 13.32 13.22 4.49
CA ARG A 82 12.34 13.89 3.60
C ARG A 82 12.13 13.12 2.31
N ARG A 83 13.17 12.49 1.75
CA ARG A 83 13.06 11.60 0.58
C ARG A 83 12.21 10.38 0.92
N ARG A 84 12.53 9.66 2.00
CA ARG A 84 11.74 8.51 2.48
C ARG A 84 10.26 8.84 2.67
N GLN A 85 9.94 9.98 3.30
CA GLN A 85 8.55 10.41 3.47
C GLN A 85 7.84 10.72 2.15
N ARG A 86 8.53 11.31 1.17
CA ARG A 86 7.96 11.54 -0.17
C ARG A 86 7.71 10.22 -0.89
N ASP A 87 8.63 9.27 -0.75
CA ASP A 87 8.50 7.94 -1.35
C ASP A 87 7.31 7.19 -0.75
N ILE A 88 7.12 7.23 0.57
CA ILE A 88 5.92 6.67 1.23
C ILE A 88 4.65 7.35 0.70
N ALA A 89 4.62 8.68 0.64
CA ALA A 89 3.45 9.41 0.17
C ALA A 89 3.09 9.02 -1.28
N ARG A 90 4.09 8.94 -2.16
CA ARG A 90 3.92 8.58 -3.57
C ARG A 90 3.53 7.10 -3.75
N ARG A 91 4.13 6.17 -3.01
CA ARG A 91 3.92 4.72 -3.17
C ARG A 91 2.70 4.18 -2.43
N ARG A 92 2.25 4.82 -1.35
CA ARG A 92 1.13 4.32 -0.53
C ARG A 92 -0.08 5.23 -0.55
N VAL A 93 0.13 6.52 -0.30
CA VAL A 93 -1.01 7.44 -0.10
C VAL A 93 -1.68 7.78 -1.43
N GLU A 94 -0.90 8.03 -2.48
CA GLU A 94 -1.48 8.36 -3.79
C GLU A 94 -2.24 7.17 -4.40
N PRO A 95 -1.70 5.93 -4.45
CA PRO A 95 -2.45 4.75 -4.85
C PRO A 95 -3.71 4.52 -4.03
N LEU A 96 -3.61 4.65 -2.70
CA LEU A 96 -4.77 4.53 -1.83
C LEU A 96 -5.85 5.57 -2.16
N ARG A 97 -5.46 6.83 -2.41
CA ARG A 97 -6.38 7.90 -2.76
C ARG A 97 -7.08 7.67 -4.10
N GLN A 98 -6.38 7.09 -5.07
CA GLN A 98 -6.91 6.74 -6.40
C GLN A 98 -7.86 5.55 -6.33
N ILE A 99 -7.49 4.49 -5.60
CA ILE A 99 -8.35 3.32 -5.35
C ILE A 99 -9.62 3.75 -4.63
N LEU A 100 -9.51 4.50 -3.52
CA LEU A 100 -10.68 4.99 -2.77
C LEU A 100 -11.55 5.95 -3.58
N GLY A 101 -10.93 6.77 -4.45
CA GLY A 101 -11.64 7.68 -5.33
C GLY A 101 -12.50 6.92 -6.35
N SER A 102 -11.93 5.89 -6.96
CA SER A 102 -12.61 5.09 -7.98
C SER A 102 -13.67 4.17 -7.39
N LEU A 103 -13.42 3.60 -6.20
CA LEU A 103 -14.38 2.74 -5.51
C LEU A 103 -15.58 3.51 -4.97
N ARG A 104 -15.46 4.83 -4.74
CA ARG A 104 -16.52 5.63 -4.10
C ARG A 104 -17.88 5.44 -4.78
N ASP A 105 -17.90 5.49 -6.10
CA ASP A 105 -19.12 5.48 -6.90
C ASP A 105 -19.67 4.06 -7.09
N GLU A 106 -18.85 3.05 -6.80
CA GLU A 106 -19.21 1.62 -6.88
C GLU A 106 -19.64 1.04 -5.53
N LEU A 107 -19.40 1.74 -4.41
CA LEU A 107 -19.69 1.24 -3.08
C LEU A 107 -21.17 1.37 -2.71
N LEU A 108 -21.71 0.36 -2.02
CA LEU A 108 -23.07 0.40 -1.49
C LEU A 108 -23.20 1.52 -0.42
N PRO A 109 -24.03 2.56 -0.62
CA PRO A 109 -24.05 3.74 0.24
C PRO A 109 -24.37 3.45 1.71
N THR A 110 -25.15 2.40 1.97
CA THR A 110 -25.62 2.00 3.30
C THR A 110 -24.57 1.21 4.09
N ARG A 111 -23.56 0.62 3.43
CA ARG A 111 -22.53 -0.19 4.08
C ARG A 111 -21.27 0.63 4.34
N LYS A 112 -20.58 0.28 5.43
CA LYS A 112 -19.31 0.89 5.80
C LYS A 112 -18.16 0.17 5.11
N LEU A 113 -17.19 0.94 4.63
CA LEU A 113 -15.91 0.46 4.14
C LEU A 113 -14.96 0.26 5.33
N GLU A 114 -14.43 -0.95 5.47
CA GLU A 114 -13.35 -1.23 6.41
C GLU A 114 -12.01 -0.96 5.73
N LEU A 115 -11.29 0.05 6.23
CA LEU A 115 -10.01 0.49 5.69
C LEU A 115 -8.95 0.39 6.79
N ARG A 116 -7.89 -0.36 6.53
CA ARG A 116 -6.67 -0.39 7.35
C ARG A 116 -5.45 -0.15 6.49
N TYR A 117 -4.59 0.76 6.91
CA TYR A 117 -3.34 1.03 6.19
C TYR A 117 -2.20 1.39 7.16
N ASP A 118 -0.97 1.05 6.77
CA ASP A 118 0.27 1.31 7.50
C ASP A 118 1.17 2.25 6.69
N LEU A 119 1.45 3.43 7.26
CA LEU A 119 2.31 4.45 6.63
C LEU A 119 3.73 4.48 7.20
N ARG A 120 4.12 3.50 8.02
CA ARG A 120 5.51 3.36 8.48
C ARG A 120 6.41 2.88 7.36
N ASP A 121 7.71 3.10 7.51
CA ASP A 121 8.70 2.61 6.55
C ASP A 121 8.60 1.07 6.38
N PRO A 122 8.90 0.53 5.18
CA PRO A 122 8.87 -0.92 4.95
C PRO A 122 9.90 -1.70 5.78
N ASP A 123 11.00 -1.06 6.17
CA ASP A 123 12.11 -1.60 6.96
C ASP A 123 11.97 -1.31 8.47
N ASP A 124 10.77 -0.95 8.95
CA ASP A 124 10.49 -0.77 10.36
C ASP A 124 10.76 -2.06 11.15
N ARG A 125 11.43 -1.95 12.31
CA ARG A 125 11.83 -3.09 13.16
C ARG A 125 10.65 -3.98 13.54
N GLU A 126 9.45 -3.43 13.71
CA GLU A 126 8.26 -4.23 14.03
C GLU A 126 7.77 -5.11 12.86
N LYS A 127 8.23 -4.82 11.64
CA LYS A 127 7.89 -5.59 10.42
C LYS A 127 8.96 -6.63 10.08
N MET A 128 10.04 -6.69 10.85
CA MET A 128 11.13 -7.64 10.67
C MET A 128 10.62 -9.04 10.98
N THR A 129 10.73 -9.95 10.00
CA THR A 129 10.27 -11.33 10.14
C THR A 129 11.41 -12.32 10.33
N TRP A 130 12.61 -11.99 9.84
CA TRP A 130 13.75 -12.89 9.90
C TRP A 130 15.07 -12.13 9.78
N THR A 131 16.08 -12.62 10.50
CA THR A 131 17.44 -12.10 10.48
C THR A 131 18.43 -13.26 10.46
N GLU A 132 19.44 -13.18 9.59
CA GLU A 132 20.54 -14.13 9.51
C GLU A 132 21.86 -13.38 9.32
N THR A 133 22.93 -13.93 9.87
CA THR A 133 24.28 -13.44 9.66
C THR A 133 24.96 -14.32 8.62
N SER A 134 25.51 -13.74 7.56
CA SER A 134 26.33 -14.48 6.59
C SER A 134 27.67 -14.88 7.21
N ASP A 135 28.38 -15.82 6.59
CA ASP A 135 29.73 -16.26 6.98
C ASP A 135 30.75 -15.11 7.17
N PHE A 136 30.59 -14.01 6.42
CA PHE A 136 31.41 -12.79 6.54
C PHE A 136 30.87 -11.76 7.57
N GLY A 137 30.02 -12.17 8.50
CA GLY A 137 29.49 -11.31 9.57
C GLY A 137 28.41 -10.30 9.14
N HIS A 138 27.90 -10.36 7.90
CA HIS A 138 26.90 -9.40 7.41
C HIS A 138 25.46 -9.86 7.68
N ALA A 139 24.66 -8.98 8.28
CA ALA A 139 23.24 -9.22 8.49
C ALA A 139 22.45 -9.18 7.17
N LYS A 140 21.66 -10.23 6.93
CA LYS A 140 20.56 -10.30 5.98
C LYS A 140 19.26 -10.21 6.76
N ILE A 141 18.39 -9.27 6.41
CA ILE A 141 17.13 -9.04 7.13
C ILE A 141 15.98 -9.11 6.14
N ARG A 142 14.92 -9.84 6.51
CA ARG A 142 13.66 -9.85 5.78
C ARG A 142 12.58 -9.13 6.58
N TYR A 143 11.77 -8.35 5.86
CA TYR A 143 10.63 -7.63 6.40
C TYR A 143 9.37 -8.03 5.64
N TYR A 144 8.24 -8.12 6.36
CA TYR A 144 6.92 -8.31 5.78
C TYR A 144 6.00 -7.16 6.19
N ASP A 145 5.56 -6.39 5.21
CA ASP A 145 4.79 -5.18 5.40
C ASP A 145 3.42 -5.27 4.75
N ALA A 146 2.43 -5.78 5.49
CA ALA A 146 1.02 -5.77 5.10
C ALA A 146 0.42 -4.37 5.25
N TRP A 147 0.76 -3.49 4.30
CA TRP A 147 0.51 -2.06 4.43
C TRP A 147 -0.90 -1.62 4.06
N LEU A 148 -1.69 -2.43 3.35
CA LEU A 148 -3.06 -2.08 2.98
C LEU A 148 -4.02 -3.26 3.14
N ARG A 149 -5.19 -2.95 3.70
CA ARG A 149 -6.38 -3.79 3.65
C ARG A 149 -7.61 -2.91 3.46
N ILE A 150 -8.34 -3.15 2.39
CA ILE A 150 -9.64 -2.54 2.08
C ILE A 150 -10.66 -3.67 2.02
N GLN A 151 -11.82 -3.50 2.64
CA GLN A 151 -12.92 -4.46 2.59
C GLN A 151 -14.25 -3.72 2.58
N GLY A 152 -15.16 -4.12 1.68
CA GLY A 152 -16.43 -3.45 1.52
C GLY A 152 -17.44 -4.28 0.74
N VAL A 153 -18.55 -3.63 0.43
CA VAL A 153 -19.64 -4.18 -0.39
C VAL A 153 -19.92 -3.17 -1.50
N LEU A 154 -19.94 -3.65 -2.74
CA LEU A 154 -20.28 -2.86 -3.92
C LEU A 154 -21.81 -2.70 -4.03
N ALA A 155 -22.26 -1.79 -4.89
CA ALA A 155 -23.67 -1.40 -5.04
C ALA A 155 -24.58 -2.58 -5.48
N ASP A 156 -24.02 -3.54 -6.21
CA ASP A 156 -24.64 -4.81 -6.61
C ASP A 156 -24.75 -5.84 -5.46
N GLY A 157 -24.18 -5.54 -4.29
CA GLY A 157 -24.11 -6.46 -3.15
C GLY A 157 -22.85 -7.33 -3.12
N THR A 158 -21.97 -7.24 -4.11
CA THR A 158 -20.73 -8.02 -4.20
C THR A 158 -19.77 -7.61 -3.09
N ARG A 159 -19.25 -8.59 -2.35
CA ARG A 159 -18.29 -8.35 -1.26
C ARG A 159 -16.89 -8.41 -1.82
N PHE A 160 -16.07 -7.42 -1.50
CA PHE A 160 -14.67 -7.42 -1.93
C PHE A 160 -13.72 -7.19 -0.76
N ARG A 161 -12.49 -7.65 -0.94
CA ARG A 161 -11.36 -7.39 -0.06
C ARG A 161 -10.09 -7.28 -0.88
N ILE A 162 -9.42 -6.14 -0.78
CA ILE A 162 -8.09 -5.88 -1.34
C ILE A 162 -7.09 -5.90 -0.20
N ARG A 163 -6.00 -6.64 -0.34
CA ARG A 163 -4.84 -6.61 0.55
C ARG A 163 -3.58 -6.38 -0.26
N MET A 164 -2.72 -5.48 0.19
CA MET A 164 -1.39 -5.32 -0.37
C MET A 164 -0.34 -5.52 0.72
N ALA A 165 0.72 -6.23 0.35
CA ALA A 165 1.86 -6.46 1.23
C ALA A 165 3.17 -6.38 0.45
N ASN A 166 4.22 -5.88 1.11
CA ASN A 166 5.56 -5.86 0.54
C ASN A 166 6.46 -6.78 1.37
N GLU A 167 7.29 -7.56 0.71
CA GLU A 167 8.37 -8.33 1.32
C GLU A 167 9.70 -7.71 0.89
N LEU A 168 10.47 -7.23 1.86
CA LEU A 168 11.75 -6.56 1.62
C LEU A 168 12.88 -7.44 2.12
N LYS A 169 13.88 -7.70 1.27
CA LYS A 169 15.13 -8.33 1.68
C LYS A 169 16.26 -7.32 1.62
N THR A 170 16.95 -7.12 2.73
CA THR A 170 18.08 -6.19 2.84
C THR A 170 19.37 -6.91 3.20
N LYS A 171 20.51 -6.37 2.74
CA LYS A 171 21.87 -6.79 3.11
C LYS A 171 22.74 -5.55 3.19
N LYS A 172 23.47 -5.37 4.30
CA LYS A 172 24.28 -4.15 4.56
C LYS A 172 23.48 -2.83 4.42
N GLY A 173 22.22 -2.84 4.86
CA GLY A 173 21.32 -1.67 4.74
C GLY A 173 20.87 -1.34 3.30
N ARG A 174 21.27 -2.13 2.29
CA ARG A 174 20.79 -2.00 0.91
C ARG A 174 19.66 -2.97 0.65
N VAL A 175 18.64 -2.51 -0.07
CA VAL A 175 17.57 -3.38 -0.58
C VAL A 175 18.14 -4.27 -1.68
N LEU A 176 18.06 -5.59 -1.49
CA LEU A 176 18.47 -6.57 -2.49
C LEU A 176 17.30 -6.97 -3.39
N HIS A 177 16.13 -7.21 -2.79
CA HIS A 177 14.92 -7.60 -3.50
C HIS A 177 13.71 -7.01 -2.79
N GLU A 178 12.75 -6.53 -3.58
CA GLU A 178 11.44 -6.14 -3.10
C GLU A 178 10.36 -6.95 -3.84
N LYS A 179 9.60 -7.76 -3.11
CA LYS A 179 8.43 -8.46 -3.66
C LYS A 179 7.17 -7.76 -3.21
N ARG A 180 6.22 -7.58 -4.11
CA ARG A 180 4.93 -6.97 -3.83
C ARG A 180 3.83 -7.98 -4.10
N TRP A 181 2.93 -8.08 -3.14
CA TRP A 181 1.82 -9.00 -3.13
C TRP A 181 0.52 -8.21 -3.16
N LEU A 182 -0.34 -8.53 -4.11
CA LEU A 182 -1.73 -8.11 -4.17
C LEU A 182 -2.59 -9.34 -3.95
N ASN A 183 -3.47 -9.30 -2.96
CA ASN A 183 -4.46 -10.33 -2.73
C ASN A 183 -5.84 -9.67 -2.79
N LEU A 184 -6.55 -9.98 -3.87
CA LEU A 184 -7.91 -9.56 -4.13
C LEU A 184 -8.83 -10.76 -3.87
N LYS A 185 -9.88 -10.53 -3.09
CA LYS A 185 -10.92 -11.50 -2.87
C LYS A 185 -12.26 -10.87 -3.22
N VAL A 186 -13.00 -11.49 -4.10
CA VAL A 186 -14.35 -11.09 -4.51
C VAL A 186 -15.28 -12.24 -4.21
N GLY A 187 -16.31 -11.98 -3.43
CA GLY A 187 -17.31 -12.97 -3.06
C GLY A 187 -18.69 -12.46 -3.44
N PRO A 188 -19.61 -13.37 -3.74
CA PRO A 188 -20.94 -13.02 -4.20
C PRO A 188 -21.75 -12.28 -3.14
N PRO A 189 -22.87 -11.66 -3.55
CA PRO A 189 -23.93 -11.23 -2.64
C PRO A 189 -24.36 -12.40 -1.75
N GLU A 190 -24.78 -12.12 -0.51
CA GLU A 190 -24.98 -13.10 0.57
C GLU A 190 -26.04 -14.21 0.35
N SER A 191 -26.52 -14.50 -0.86
CA SER A 191 -27.69 -15.37 -1.03
C SER A 191 -27.81 -16.29 -2.25
N ARG A 192 -26.89 -16.40 -3.23
CA ARG A 192 -27.25 -17.08 -4.51
C ARG A 192 -26.16 -17.80 -5.33
N TYR A 193 -25.36 -18.71 -4.78
CA TYR A 193 -24.46 -19.52 -5.65
C TYR A 193 -24.38 -20.97 -5.22
N SER A 194 -24.50 -21.89 -6.18
CA SER A 194 -23.91 -23.23 -6.11
C SER A 194 -22.48 -23.15 -6.65
N ILE A 195 -21.55 -23.88 -6.02
CA ILE A 195 -20.09 -23.72 -6.18
C ILE A 195 -19.55 -24.42 -7.43
N ASP A 196 -20.34 -25.32 -8.03
CA ASP A 196 -19.83 -26.32 -8.98
C ASP A 196 -19.63 -25.77 -10.40
N GLN A 197 -20.43 -24.79 -10.85
CA GLN A 197 -20.30 -24.18 -12.19
C GLN A 197 -19.21 -23.10 -12.26
N ALA A 198 -18.80 -22.52 -11.13
CA ALA A 198 -17.84 -21.43 -11.10
C ALA A 198 -16.40 -21.86 -11.46
N ALA A 199 -16.07 -23.15 -11.37
CA ALA A 199 -14.70 -23.66 -11.54
C ALA A 199 -14.25 -23.84 -13.00
N GLU A 200 -15.15 -24.22 -13.91
CA GLU A 200 -14.80 -24.49 -15.31
C GLU A 200 -14.62 -23.19 -16.13
N HIS A 201 -15.51 -22.22 -15.98
CA HIS A 201 -15.38 -20.90 -16.63
C HIS A 201 -14.20 -20.08 -16.08
N PHE A 202 -13.71 -20.42 -14.89
CA PHE A 202 -12.60 -19.75 -14.25
C PHE A 202 -11.27 -19.92 -15.03
N HIS A 203 -11.08 -21.05 -15.71
CA HIS A 203 -9.92 -21.27 -16.56
C HIS A 203 -9.85 -20.34 -17.78
N LEU A 204 -11.00 -19.88 -18.30
CA LEU A 204 -11.08 -18.94 -19.42
C LEU A 204 -10.72 -17.50 -19.02
N LEU A 205 -11.00 -17.11 -17.77
CA LEU A 205 -10.62 -15.81 -17.24
C LEU A 205 -9.11 -15.68 -17.03
N VAL A 206 -8.48 -16.75 -16.54
CA VAL A 206 -7.02 -16.78 -16.35
C VAL A 206 -6.31 -16.56 -17.69
N SER A 207 -6.78 -17.21 -18.76
CA SER A 207 -6.18 -17.07 -20.10
C SER A 207 -6.44 -15.70 -20.73
N ALA A 208 -7.61 -15.09 -20.49
CA ALA A 208 -7.87 -13.71 -20.91
C ALA A 208 -6.97 -12.71 -20.16
N PHE A 209 -6.73 -12.93 -18.87
CA PHE A 209 -5.91 -12.05 -18.04
C PHE A 209 -4.40 -12.18 -18.35
N ASP A 210 -3.92 -13.38 -18.67
CA ASP A 210 -2.53 -13.59 -19.09
C ASP A 210 -2.20 -12.82 -20.38
N ASN A 211 -3.18 -12.64 -21.27
CA ASN A 211 -2.99 -11.85 -22.51
C ASN A 211 -2.93 -10.33 -22.27
N GLU A 212 -3.68 -9.78 -21.32
CA GLU A 212 -3.59 -8.36 -20.96
C GLU A 212 -2.39 -8.05 -20.05
N ALA A 213 -2.06 -8.94 -19.10
CA ALA A 213 -0.93 -8.76 -18.20
C ALA A 213 0.44 -8.87 -18.91
N ALA A 214 0.51 -9.58 -20.04
CA ALA A 214 1.68 -9.63 -20.91
C ALA A 214 2.08 -8.26 -21.50
N LEU A 215 1.21 -7.25 -21.45
CA LEU A 215 1.48 -5.91 -21.98
C LEU A 215 2.37 -5.04 -21.08
N HIS A 216 2.76 -5.50 -19.88
CA HIS A 216 3.58 -4.73 -18.96
C HIS A 216 4.87 -5.48 -18.54
N ALA A 217 6.00 -4.78 -18.67
CA ALA A 217 7.40 -5.25 -18.70
C ALA A 217 7.97 -5.99 -17.46
N SER A 218 7.17 -6.62 -16.59
CA SER A 218 7.70 -7.56 -15.60
C SER A 218 6.73 -8.69 -15.32
N PRO A 219 7.23 -9.92 -15.11
CA PRO A 219 6.40 -11.08 -14.87
C PRO A 219 5.56 -10.87 -13.62
N VAL A 220 4.24 -10.80 -13.81
CA VAL A 220 3.28 -10.87 -12.72
C VAL A 220 2.95 -12.35 -12.53
N VAL A 221 3.30 -12.92 -11.37
CA VAL A 221 2.85 -14.27 -11.04
C VAL A 221 1.44 -14.15 -10.50
N LEU A 222 0.47 -14.55 -11.31
CA LEU A 222 -0.95 -14.58 -10.95
C LEU A 222 -1.30 -16.00 -10.49
N GLN A 223 -1.89 -16.09 -9.31
CA GLN A 223 -2.50 -17.32 -8.78
C GLN A 223 -3.94 -16.99 -8.48
N ILE A 224 -4.86 -17.77 -9.01
CA ILE A 224 -6.27 -17.59 -8.69
C ILE A 224 -6.83 -18.89 -8.18
N ALA A 225 -7.65 -18.79 -7.14
CA ALA A 225 -8.26 -19.92 -6.46
C ALA A 225 -9.70 -19.58 -6.08
N ILE A 226 -10.55 -20.60 -6.03
CA ILE A 226 -11.91 -20.48 -5.51
C ILE A 226 -11.89 -20.93 -4.05
N ASP A 227 -12.30 -20.05 -3.14
CA ASP A 227 -12.58 -20.41 -1.76
C ASP A 227 -13.97 -21.07 -1.71
N GLN A 228 -14.00 -22.39 -1.91
CA GLN A 228 -15.22 -23.20 -1.98
C GLN A 228 -16.11 -23.00 -0.74
N LEU A 229 -15.53 -22.86 0.45
CA LEU A 229 -16.30 -22.65 1.68
C LEU A 229 -17.10 -21.35 1.69
N ARG A 230 -16.73 -20.37 0.86
CA ARG A 230 -17.31 -19.02 0.85
C ARG A 230 -17.81 -18.59 -0.52
N GLY A 231 -17.74 -19.46 -1.52
CA GLY A 231 -18.05 -19.16 -2.92
C GLY A 231 -17.27 -17.95 -3.45
N ALA A 232 -16.05 -17.69 -2.96
CA ALA A 232 -15.34 -16.45 -3.25
C ALA A 232 -14.11 -16.70 -4.14
N ILE A 233 -13.95 -15.86 -5.16
CA ILE A 233 -12.77 -15.85 -6.02
C ILE A 233 -11.63 -15.13 -5.28
N VAL A 234 -10.48 -15.77 -5.19
CA VAL A 234 -9.27 -15.26 -4.53
C VAL A 234 -8.16 -15.15 -5.57
N ILE A 235 -7.87 -13.93 -5.99
CA ILE A 235 -6.76 -13.59 -6.85
C ILE A 235 -5.57 -13.17 -6.00
N LYS A 236 -4.43 -13.83 -6.18
CA LYS A 236 -3.13 -13.45 -5.62
C LYS A 236 -2.21 -13.11 -6.77
N ALA A 237 -1.83 -11.84 -6.91
CA ALA A 237 -0.81 -11.41 -7.83
C ALA A 237 0.48 -11.10 -7.07
N ARG A 238 1.62 -11.50 -7.63
CA ARG A 238 2.96 -11.17 -7.14
C ARG A 238 3.72 -10.44 -8.23
N ARG A 239 4.36 -9.33 -7.87
CA ARG A 239 5.24 -8.56 -8.74
C ARG A 239 6.57 -8.29 -8.04
N GLU A 240 7.66 -8.34 -8.77
CA GLU A 240 9.00 -8.03 -8.25
C GLU A 240 9.40 -6.61 -8.65
N ASP A 241 9.94 -5.86 -7.70
CA ASP A 241 10.51 -4.51 -7.82
C ASP A 241 9.60 -3.39 -8.37
N MET A 242 8.36 -3.70 -8.79
CA MET A 242 7.38 -2.77 -9.34
C MET A 242 6.06 -2.76 -8.57
N ASP A 243 5.43 -1.57 -8.49
CA ASP A 243 4.16 -1.36 -7.78
C ASP A 243 3.01 -1.94 -8.60
N PHE A 244 1.92 -2.27 -7.92
CA PHE A 244 0.65 -2.48 -8.61
C PHE A 244 0.04 -1.10 -8.87
N PRO A 245 -0.08 -0.66 -10.14
CA PRO A 245 -0.75 0.59 -10.44
C PRO A 245 -2.23 0.46 -10.02
N PRO A 246 -2.84 1.52 -9.44
CA PRO A 246 -4.24 1.52 -9.04
C PRO A 246 -5.19 1.02 -10.12
N GLU A 247 -4.92 1.37 -11.38
CA GLU A 247 -5.70 0.97 -12.55
C GLU A 247 -5.70 -0.55 -12.73
N ALA A 248 -4.56 -1.22 -12.55
CA ALA A 248 -4.50 -2.68 -12.63
C ALA A 248 -5.23 -3.36 -11.47
N VAL A 249 -5.18 -2.78 -10.27
CA VAL A 249 -5.89 -3.30 -9.09
C VAL A 249 -7.40 -3.19 -9.28
N LEU A 250 -7.86 -2.05 -9.81
CA LEU A 250 -9.27 -1.79 -10.10
C LEU A 250 -9.75 -2.60 -11.31
N GLY A 251 -8.93 -2.75 -12.35
CA GLY A 251 -9.22 -3.61 -13.49
C GLY A 251 -9.42 -5.07 -13.07
N LEU A 252 -8.51 -5.59 -12.24
CA LEU A 252 -8.65 -6.91 -11.62
C LEU A 252 -9.95 -7.03 -10.83
N LEU A 253 -10.26 -6.05 -9.98
CA LEU A 253 -11.49 -6.05 -9.19
C LEU A 253 -12.72 -6.07 -10.09
N ARG A 254 -12.84 -5.13 -11.03
CA ARG A 254 -14.01 -4.97 -11.91
C ARG A 254 -14.19 -6.18 -12.83
N GLY A 255 -13.12 -6.70 -13.42
CA GLY A 255 -13.16 -7.91 -14.22
C GLY A 255 -13.67 -9.11 -13.42
N THR A 256 -13.21 -9.25 -12.17
CA THR A 256 -13.69 -10.33 -11.28
C THR A 256 -15.15 -10.14 -10.87
N VAL A 257 -15.57 -8.90 -10.60
CA VAL A 257 -16.96 -8.58 -10.23
C VAL A 257 -17.91 -8.84 -11.40
N ASN A 258 -17.60 -8.33 -12.60
CA ASN A 258 -18.40 -8.55 -13.80
C ASN A 258 -18.60 -10.05 -14.06
N PHE A 259 -17.53 -10.84 -13.93
CA PHE A 259 -17.62 -12.28 -14.05
C PHE A 259 -18.58 -12.92 -13.04
N VAL A 260 -18.46 -12.52 -11.76
CA VAL A 260 -19.36 -13.00 -10.70
C VAL A 260 -20.81 -12.65 -11.03
N ILE A 261 -21.10 -11.45 -11.55
CA ILE A 261 -22.45 -11.02 -11.93
C ILE A 261 -22.98 -11.82 -13.11
N GLU A 262 -22.21 -11.94 -14.19
CA GLU A 262 -22.61 -12.60 -15.44
C GLU A 262 -22.98 -14.07 -15.21
N HIS A 263 -22.18 -14.78 -14.43
CA HIS A 263 -22.31 -16.23 -14.27
C HIS A 263 -23.04 -16.62 -12.98
N GLY A 264 -23.44 -15.64 -12.19
CA GLY A 264 -24.05 -15.87 -10.90
C GLY A 264 -25.54 -15.94 -10.84
N ASN A 265 -26.18 -15.57 -11.94
CA ASN A 265 -27.63 -15.64 -12.07
C ASN A 265 -28.07 -16.88 -12.86
N GLU A 266 -27.15 -17.74 -13.28
CA GLU A 266 -27.52 -19.03 -13.85
C GLU A 266 -28.06 -19.91 -12.72
N PRO A 267 -29.36 -20.27 -12.73
CA PRO A 267 -29.88 -21.23 -11.78
C PRO A 267 -29.11 -22.53 -11.99
N ALA A 268 -28.67 -23.16 -10.91
CA ALA A 268 -28.01 -24.45 -10.97
C ALA A 268 -28.88 -25.38 -11.84
N GLU A 269 -28.34 -25.88 -12.96
CA GLU A 269 -29.06 -26.67 -13.98
C GLU A 269 -29.62 -28.01 -13.46
N GLY A 270 -29.68 -28.22 -12.14
CA GLY A 270 -30.26 -29.37 -11.47
C GLY A 270 -31.53 -29.09 -10.65
N GLU A 271 -32.00 -27.84 -10.52
CA GLU A 271 -33.40 -27.60 -10.13
C GLU A 271 -34.29 -27.77 -11.36
N GLU A 272 -34.35 -29.01 -11.85
CA GLU A 272 -35.46 -29.44 -12.68
C GLU A 272 -36.74 -28.96 -12.00
N ARG A 273 -37.53 -28.24 -12.79
CA ARG A 273 -38.91 -27.90 -12.51
C ARG A 273 -39.72 -29.18 -12.29
N MET A 274 -39.56 -29.82 -11.14
CA MET A 274 -40.51 -30.82 -10.65
C MET A 274 -41.77 -30.08 -10.20
N GLY A 275 -42.63 -29.88 -11.19
CA GLY A 275 -44.09 -29.99 -11.05
C GLY A 275 -44.82 -28.86 -10.35
N PHE A 276 -45.71 -28.20 -11.09
CA PHE A 276 -47.13 -28.10 -10.72
C PHE A 276 -47.94 -27.86 -12.00
N PHE A 277 -48.31 -28.95 -12.69
CA PHE A 277 -49.56 -29.10 -13.43
C PHE A 277 -49.97 -30.56 -13.39
#